data_AF-A0A437CA58-F1
#
_entry.id   AF-A0A437CA58-F1
#
_cell.length_a   1.000
_cell.length_b   1.000
_cell.length_c   1.000
_cell.angle_alpha   90.00
_cell.angle_beta   90.00
_cell.angle_gamma   90.00
#
_symmetry.space_group_name_H-M   'P 1'
#
loop_
_entity.id
_entity.type
_entity.pdbx_description
1 polymer ?
#
loop_
_entity_poly.entity_id
_entity_poly.type
_entity_poly.pdbx_seq_one_letter_code
_entity_poly.pdbx_strand_id
1 'polypeptide(L)'
;MQQSNLRVLQAVMKPLEDGLQSFNRLSEMLLNIVLDIVPPGCQTFEDFRREVQKMEKYLNESEQRAGEELEQLDEKTEALTVDKYALERKRKEQEAELARLKTCVDSHESSLKKCREARDAQQKNLKTAEKNLKEMEQQRDKARTIRDVGIGLFFVPFGGWIAGK
;
A
#
# COMPACT_ATOMS: atom_id res chain seq x y z
N MET A 1 6.35 -19.73 -20.12
CA MET A 1 6.64 -18.46 -20.81
C MET A 1 7.81 -18.55 -21.79
N GLN A 2 8.99 -19.08 -21.44
CA GLN A 2 10.10 -19.17 -22.40
C GLN A 2 9.83 -20.11 -23.61
N GLN A 3 9.20 -21.27 -23.39
CA GLN A 3 8.87 -22.19 -24.48
C GLN A 3 7.77 -21.69 -25.44
N SER A 4 6.83 -20.87 -24.97
CA SER A 4 5.78 -20.29 -25.82
C SER A 4 6.35 -19.24 -26.75
N ASN A 5 7.23 -18.37 -26.24
CA ASN A 5 7.86 -17.32 -27.03
C ASN A 5 8.78 -17.90 -28.11
N LEU A 6 9.46 -19.02 -27.83
CA LEU A 6 10.29 -19.71 -28.82
C LEU A 6 9.46 -20.29 -29.98
N ARG A 7 8.28 -20.85 -29.69
CA ARG A 7 7.38 -21.39 -30.73
C ARG A 7 6.80 -20.28 -31.59
N VAL A 8 6.42 -19.16 -30.98
CA VAL A 8 5.92 -17.96 -31.67
C VAL A 8 7.00 -17.39 -32.59
N LEU A 9 8.20 -17.20 -32.07
CA LEU A 9 9.34 -16.72 -32.86
C LEU A 9 9.61 -17.65 -34.04
N GLN A 10 9.59 -18.97 -33.82
CA GLN A 10 9.78 -19.95 -34.88
C GLN A 10 8.65 -19.93 -35.92
N ALA A 11 7.41 -19.63 -35.51
CA ALA A 11 6.27 -19.52 -36.41
C ALA A 11 6.37 -18.30 -37.35
N VAL A 12 7.03 -17.22 -36.93
CA VAL A 12 7.33 -16.05 -37.76
C VAL A 12 8.61 -16.27 -38.58
N MET A 13 9.67 -16.78 -37.94
CA MET A 13 10.98 -16.92 -38.59
C MET A 13 10.98 -17.92 -39.73
N LYS A 14 10.21 -19.00 -39.64
CA LYS A 14 10.24 -20.05 -40.67
C LYS A 14 9.67 -19.56 -42.02
N PRO A 15 8.46 -18.97 -42.10
CA PRO A 15 7.99 -18.36 -43.35
C PRO A 15 8.91 -17.23 -43.83
N LEU A 16 9.48 -16.42 -42.93
CA LEU A 16 10.45 -15.39 -43.33
C LEU A 16 11.68 -15.99 -44.04
N GLU A 17 12.26 -17.05 -43.48
CA GLU A 17 13.39 -17.76 -44.06
C GLU A 17 13.03 -18.37 -45.42
N ASP A 18 11.87 -19.02 -45.53
CA ASP A 18 11.37 -19.61 -46.78
C ASP A 18 11.13 -18.53 -47.87
N GLY A 19 10.64 -17.36 -47.47
CA GLY A 19 10.47 -16.18 -48.34
C GLY A 19 11.80 -15.62 -48.83
N LEU A 20 12.77 -15.45 -47.93
CA LEU A 20 14.13 -14.99 -48.27
C LEU A 20 14.88 -16.01 -49.14
N GLN A 21 14.66 -17.31 -48.93
CA GLN A 21 15.22 -18.33 -49.80
C GLN A 21 14.66 -18.24 -51.23
N SER A 22 13.35 -17.96 -51.35
CA SER A 22 12.71 -17.73 -52.66
C SER A 22 13.28 -16.47 -53.34
N PHE A 23 13.53 -15.39 -52.58
CA PHE A 23 14.21 -14.20 -53.07
C PHE A 23 15.64 -14.48 -53.57
N ASN A 24 16.42 -15.26 -52.83
CA ASN A 24 17.77 -15.63 -53.24
C ASN A 24 17.74 -16.44 -54.54
N ARG A 25 16.81 -17.39 -54.68
CA ARG A 25 16.63 -18.16 -55.93
C ARG A 25 16.24 -17.27 -57.10
N LEU A 26 15.35 -16.30 -56.90
CA LEU A 26 15.02 -15.30 -57.94
C LEU A 26 16.26 -14.51 -58.36
N SER A 27 17.08 -14.09 -57.40
CA SER A 27 18.32 -13.36 -57.66
C SER A 27 19.32 -14.21 -58.46
N GLU A 28 19.48 -15.48 -58.12
CA GLU A 28 20.31 -16.43 -58.87
C GLU A 28 19.78 -16.66 -60.29
N MET A 29 18.46 -16.80 -60.46
CA MET A 29 17.86 -16.93 -61.79
C MET A 29 18.13 -15.70 -62.66
N LEU A 30 17.98 -14.49 -62.09
CA LEU A 30 18.27 -13.23 -62.79
C LEU A 30 19.74 -13.11 -63.21
N LEU A 31 20.66 -13.55 -62.36
CA LEU A 31 22.10 -13.50 -62.65
C LEU A 31 22.54 -14.51 -63.72
N ASN A 32 21.79 -15.61 -63.91
CA ASN A 32 22.14 -16.69 -64.82
C ASN A 32 21.39 -16.65 -66.16
N ILE A 33 20.52 -15.65 -66.39
CA ILE A 33 19.82 -15.48 -67.67
C ILE A 33 20.82 -14.98 -68.73
N VAL A 34 21.06 -15.81 -69.75
CA VAL A 34 21.99 -15.54 -70.87
C VAL A 34 21.33 -14.74 -72.01
N LEU A 35 20.00 -14.67 -72.04
CA LEU A 35 19.21 -14.01 -73.09
C LEU A 35 18.51 -12.78 -72.53
N ASP A 36 18.66 -11.63 -73.19
CA ASP A 36 18.01 -10.35 -72.81
C ASP A 36 16.47 -10.42 -72.73
N ILE A 37 15.85 -11.47 -73.29
CA ILE A 37 14.41 -11.68 -73.30
C ILE A 37 14.08 -13.13 -72.93
N VAL A 38 13.37 -13.30 -71.81
CA VAL A 38 12.76 -14.57 -71.39
C VAL A 38 11.31 -14.59 -71.90
N PRO A 39 10.98 -15.35 -72.96
CA PRO A 39 9.63 -15.35 -73.51
C PRO A 39 8.63 -16.03 -72.56
N PRO A 40 7.36 -15.57 -72.51
CA PRO A 40 6.31 -16.25 -71.76
C PRO A 40 6.16 -17.72 -72.16
N GLY A 41 5.90 -18.60 -71.20
CA GLY A 41 5.69 -20.03 -71.42
C GLY A 41 6.97 -20.88 -71.54
N CYS A 42 8.16 -20.29 -71.42
CA CYS A 42 9.39 -21.06 -71.23
C CYS A 42 9.58 -21.46 -69.75
N GLN A 43 10.36 -22.51 -69.52
CA GLN A 43 10.59 -23.04 -68.17
C GLN A 43 11.15 -21.97 -67.21
N THR A 44 12.09 -21.15 -67.67
CA THR A 44 12.68 -20.05 -66.87
C THR A 44 11.63 -19.03 -66.44
N PHE A 45 10.68 -18.68 -67.31
CA PHE A 45 9.59 -17.76 -66.97
C PHE A 45 8.67 -18.35 -65.91
N GLU A 46 8.28 -19.63 -66.05
CA GLU A 46 7.41 -20.32 -65.10
C GLU A 46 8.09 -20.53 -63.74
N ASP A 47 9.39 -20.83 -63.73
CA ASP A 47 10.16 -20.97 -62.49
C ASP A 47 10.33 -19.63 -61.78
N PHE A 48 10.59 -18.55 -62.52
CA PHE A 48 10.62 -17.19 -61.95
C PHE A 48 9.27 -16.82 -61.34
N ARG A 49 8.17 -17.01 -62.08
CA ARG A 49 6.81 -16.72 -61.60
C ARG A 49 6.49 -17.52 -60.33
N ARG A 50 6.89 -18.78 -60.28
CA ARG A 50 6.69 -19.66 -59.11
C ARG A 50 7.45 -19.16 -57.89
N GLU A 51 8.72 -18.79 -58.03
CA GLU A 51 9.50 -18.30 -56.88
C GLU A 51 9.00 -16.92 -56.42
N VAL A 52 8.49 -16.05 -57.31
CA VAL A 52 7.80 -14.80 -56.92
C VAL A 52 6.55 -15.11 -56.09
N GLN A 53 5.70 -16.04 -56.54
CA GLN A 53 4.49 -16.43 -55.81
C GLN A 53 4.81 -17.06 -54.44
N LYS A 54 5.88 -17.87 -54.36
CA LYS A 54 6.33 -18.44 -53.08
C LYS A 54 6.84 -17.35 -52.13
N MET A 55 7.66 -16.42 -52.65
CA MET A 55 8.18 -15.30 -51.87
C MET A 55 7.03 -14.46 -51.30
N GLU A 56 6.08 -14.05 -52.14
CA GLU A 56 4.91 -13.28 -51.72
C GLU A 56 4.09 -14.03 -50.65
N LYS A 57 3.80 -15.31 -50.89
CA LYS A 57 3.04 -16.13 -49.95
C LYS A 57 3.73 -16.20 -48.58
N TYR A 58 5.01 -16.57 -48.55
CA TYR A 58 5.71 -16.81 -47.28
C TYR A 58 6.01 -15.52 -46.51
N LEU A 59 6.29 -14.41 -47.21
CA LEU A 59 6.47 -13.11 -46.56
C LEU A 59 5.14 -12.61 -45.96
N ASN A 60 4.03 -12.72 -46.69
CA ASN A 60 2.70 -12.37 -46.17
C ASN A 60 2.33 -13.24 -44.96
N GLU A 61 2.58 -14.56 -45.02
CA GLU A 61 2.36 -15.45 -43.88
C GLU A 61 3.21 -15.07 -42.66
N SER A 62 4.47 -14.65 -42.87
CA SER A 62 5.33 -14.16 -41.79
C SER A 62 4.80 -12.86 -41.18
N GLU A 63 4.42 -11.91 -42.03
CA GLU A 63 3.91 -10.60 -41.60
C GLU A 63 2.62 -10.73 -40.82
N GLN A 64 1.67 -11.54 -41.31
CA GLN A 64 0.40 -11.80 -40.62
C GLN A 64 0.64 -12.38 -39.23
N ARG A 65 1.49 -13.41 -39.12
CA ARG A 65 1.81 -14.03 -37.82
C ARG A 65 2.50 -13.06 -36.87
N ALA A 66 3.39 -12.21 -37.37
CA ALA A 66 4.00 -11.18 -36.55
C ALA A 66 2.96 -10.15 -36.06
N GLY A 67 2.02 -9.76 -36.92
CA GLY A 67 0.93 -8.86 -36.58
C GLY A 67 0.02 -9.41 -35.48
N GLU A 68 -0.43 -10.66 -35.61
CA GLU A 68 -1.28 -11.33 -34.62
C GLU A 68 -0.62 -11.42 -33.24
N GLU A 69 0.70 -11.63 -33.20
CA GLU A 69 1.45 -11.74 -31.95
C GLU A 69 1.72 -10.37 -31.32
N LEU A 70 1.94 -9.33 -32.12
CA LEU A 70 2.03 -7.96 -31.65
C LEU A 70 0.70 -7.48 -31.07
N GLU A 71 -0.43 -7.78 -31.72
CA GLU A 71 -1.77 -7.45 -31.23
C GLU A 71 -2.04 -8.10 -29.87
N GLN A 72 -1.75 -9.40 -29.73
CA GLN A 72 -1.87 -10.11 -28.45
C GLN A 72 -0.94 -9.55 -27.36
N LEU A 73 0.24 -9.07 -27.73
CA LEU A 73 1.19 -8.47 -26.79
C LEU A 73 0.69 -7.11 -26.31
N ASP A 74 0.13 -6.30 -27.21
CA ASP A 74 -0.49 -5.02 -26.89
C ASP A 74 -1.66 -5.20 -25.94
N GLU A 75 -2.60 -6.12 -26.23
CA GLU A 75 -3.73 -6.43 -25.35
C GLU A 75 -3.28 -6.82 -23.92
N LYS A 76 -2.27 -7.69 -23.81
CA LYS A 76 -1.71 -8.10 -22.52
C LYS A 76 -1.04 -6.92 -21.79
N THR A 77 -0.38 -6.05 -22.53
CA THR A 77 0.32 -4.88 -21.98
C THR A 77 -0.69 -3.85 -21.47
N GLU A 78 -1.76 -3.61 -22.20
CA GLU A 78 -2.87 -2.77 -21.76
C GLU A 78 -3.52 -3.32 -20.48
N ALA A 79 -3.84 -4.61 -20.45
CA ALA A 79 -4.42 -5.26 -19.28
C ALA A 79 -3.51 -5.14 -18.04
N LEU A 80 -2.21 -5.44 -18.20
CA LEU A 80 -1.23 -5.30 -17.11
C LEU A 80 -1.07 -3.85 -16.64
N THR A 81 -1.20 -2.89 -17.57
CA THR A 81 -1.14 -1.46 -17.24
C THR A 81 -2.33 -1.05 -16.39
N VAL A 82 -3.54 -1.48 -16.76
CA VAL A 82 -4.76 -1.25 -15.98
C VAL A 82 -4.64 -1.87 -14.58
N ASP A 83 -4.18 -3.13 -14.50
CA ASP A 83 -3.99 -3.83 -13.23
C ASP A 83 -2.97 -3.14 -12.32
N LYS A 84 -1.85 -2.67 -12.90
CA LYS A 84 -0.84 -1.90 -12.17
C LYS A 84 -1.44 -0.65 -11.56
N TYR A 85 -2.19 0.14 -12.32
CA TYR A 85 -2.84 1.34 -11.80
C TYR A 85 -3.86 1.04 -10.70
N ALA A 86 -4.61 -0.06 -10.83
CA ALA A 86 -5.54 -0.50 -9.80
C ALA A 86 -4.81 -0.90 -8.51
N LEU A 87 -3.70 -1.63 -8.61
CA LEU A 87 -2.86 -2.02 -7.47
C LEU A 87 -2.24 -0.80 -6.79
N GLU A 88 -1.68 0.14 -7.55
CA GLU A 88 -1.09 1.35 -7.00
C GLU A 88 -2.12 2.20 -6.23
N ARG A 89 -3.36 2.27 -6.74
CA ARG A 89 -4.45 2.96 -6.04
C ARG A 89 -4.80 2.28 -4.72
N LYS A 90 -5.01 0.96 -4.74
CA LYS A 90 -5.28 0.17 -3.52
C LYS A 90 -4.17 0.31 -2.49
N ARG A 91 -2.91 0.30 -2.94
CA ARG A 91 -1.75 0.51 -2.06
C ARG A 91 -1.81 1.88 -1.39
N LYS A 92 -2.08 2.96 -2.13
CA LYS A 92 -2.21 4.31 -1.57
C LYS A 92 -3.36 4.41 -0.57
N GLU A 93 -4.49 3.78 -0.85
CA GLU A 93 -5.63 3.70 0.07
C GLU A 93 -5.24 3.02 1.38
N GLN A 94 -4.57 1.86 1.31
CA GLN A 94 -4.09 1.12 2.48
C GLN A 94 -3.04 1.90 3.28
N GLU A 95 -2.09 2.57 2.61
CA GLU A 95 -1.10 3.41 3.28
C GLU A 95 -1.77 4.58 4.04
N ALA A 96 -2.80 5.20 3.44
CA ALA A 96 -3.57 6.25 4.08
C ALA A 96 -4.39 5.74 5.28
N GLU A 97 -5.00 4.56 5.16
CA GLU A 97 -5.73 3.92 6.26
C GLU A 97 -4.80 3.55 7.41
N LEU A 98 -3.63 2.98 7.11
CA LEU A 98 -2.61 2.65 8.11
C LEU A 98 -2.15 3.90 8.87
N ALA A 99 -1.91 5.01 8.15
CA ALA A 99 -1.52 6.27 8.77
C ALA A 99 -2.62 6.80 9.72
N ARG A 100 -3.89 6.74 9.30
CA ARG A 100 -5.03 7.12 10.15
C ARG A 100 -5.14 6.25 11.39
N LEU A 101 -4.99 4.93 11.25
CA LEU A 101 -5.07 4.01 12.37
C LEU A 101 -3.95 4.28 13.38
N LYS A 102 -2.72 4.52 12.89
CA LYS A 102 -1.60 4.91 13.76
C LYS A 102 -1.89 6.18 14.56
N THR A 103 -2.40 7.22 13.91
CA THR A 103 -2.82 8.44 14.61
C THR A 103 -3.91 8.17 15.65
N CYS A 104 -4.87 7.30 15.36
CA CYS A 104 -5.92 6.92 16.30
C CYS A 104 -5.35 6.20 17.54
N VAL A 105 -4.42 5.26 17.34
CA VAL A 105 -3.71 4.57 18.42
C VAL A 105 -2.92 5.55 19.28
N ASP A 106 -2.13 6.43 18.68
CA ASP A 106 -1.33 7.44 19.40
C ASP A 106 -2.23 8.39 20.23
N SER A 107 -3.40 8.75 19.69
CA SER A 107 -4.40 9.57 20.38
C SER A 107 -5.04 8.84 21.57
N HIS A 108 -5.38 7.55 21.40
CA HIS A 108 -5.91 6.74 22.48
C HIS A 108 -4.88 6.51 23.59
N GLU A 109 -3.63 6.26 23.25
CA GLU A 109 -2.54 6.13 24.24
C GLU A 109 -2.37 7.44 25.03
N SER A 110 -2.37 8.58 24.34
CA SER A 110 -2.30 9.90 24.97
C SER A 110 -3.49 10.15 25.90
N SER A 111 -4.70 9.78 25.48
CA SER A 111 -5.91 9.90 26.29
C SER A 111 -5.86 9.01 27.53
N LEU A 112 -5.42 7.75 27.38
CA LEU A 112 -5.24 6.82 28.49
C LEU A 112 -4.22 7.33 29.50
N LYS A 113 -3.12 7.92 29.04
CA LYS A 113 -2.12 8.54 29.89
C LYS A 113 -2.73 9.67 30.73
N LYS A 114 -3.47 10.59 30.10
CA LYS A 114 -4.17 11.67 30.79
C LYS A 114 -5.17 11.15 31.83
N CYS A 115 -5.95 10.12 31.50
CA CYS A 115 -6.88 9.51 32.45
C CYS A 115 -6.16 8.89 33.65
N ARG A 116 -5.01 8.23 33.44
CA ARG A 116 -4.18 7.69 34.53
C ARG A 116 -3.65 8.81 35.43
N GLU A 117 -3.11 9.87 34.85
CA GLU A 117 -2.61 11.04 35.59
C GLU A 117 -3.72 11.70 36.43
N ALA A 118 -4.91 11.87 35.85
CA ALA A 118 -6.07 12.43 36.55
C ALA A 118 -6.52 11.54 37.73
N ARG A 119 -6.57 10.22 37.51
CA ARG A 119 -6.90 9.25 38.56
C ARG A 119 -5.88 9.29 39.70
N ASP A 120 -4.59 9.34 39.38
CA ASP A 120 -3.53 9.38 40.39
C ASP A 120 -3.57 10.69 41.21
N ALA A 121 -3.90 11.82 40.56
CA ALA A 121 -4.15 13.09 41.24
C ALA A 121 -5.37 13.02 42.17
N GLN A 122 -6.49 12.45 41.72
CA GLN A 122 -7.68 12.24 42.55
C GLN A 122 -7.38 11.36 43.76
N GLN A 123 -6.63 10.28 43.57
CA GLN A 123 -6.25 9.38 44.67
C GLN A 123 -5.37 10.09 45.71
N LYS A 124 -4.43 10.94 45.28
CA LYS A 124 -3.65 11.79 46.19
C LYS A 124 -4.54 12.77 46.96
N ASN A 125 -5.46 13.43 46.27
CA ASN A 125 -6.38 14.38 46.89
C ASN A 125 -7.29 13.70 47.93
N LEU A 126 -7.79 12.49 47.63
CA LEU A 126 -8.56 11.68 48.59
C LEU A 126 -7.75 11.38 49.85
N LYS A 127 -6.51 10.88 49.72
CA LYS A 127 -5.63 10.61 50.86
C LYS A 127 -5.37 11.86 51.71
N THR A 128 -5.16 13.00 51.05
CA THR A 128 -4.97 14.28 51.75
C THR A 128 -6.24 14.71 52.48
N ALA A 129 -7.41 14.59 51.85
CA ALA A 129 -8.70 14.92 52.47
C ALA A 129 -8.98 14.02 53.69
N GLU A 130 -8.72 12.71 53.59
CA GLU A 130 -8.83 11.77 54.71
C GLU A 130 -7.89 12.14 55.87
N LYS A 131 -6.65 12.52 55.57
CA LYS A 131 -5.68 12.97 56.57
C LYS A 131 -6.15 14.25 57.27
N ASN A 132 -6.60 15.24 56.50
CA ASN A 132 -7.13 16.49 57.02
C ASN A 132 -8.36 16.27 57.90
N LEU A 133 -9.26 15.35 57.50
CA LEU A 133 -10.42 14.95 58.31
C LEU A 133 -9.98 14.40 59.68
N LYS A 134 -9.03 13.46 59.70
CA LYS A 134 -8.48 12.91 60.95
C LYS A 134 -7.82 13.98 61.82
N GLU A 135 -7.07 14.90 61.23
CA GLU A 135 -6.47 16.01 61.96
C GLU A 135 -7.52 16.94 62.57
N MET A 136 -8.59 17.25 61.83
CA MET A 136 -9.72 18.03 62.34
C MET A 136 -10.49 17.30 63.45
N GLU A 137 -10.70 16.00 63.33
CA GLU A 137 -11.30 15.18 64.40
C GLU A 137 -10.45 15.22 65.66
N GLN A 138 -9.13 15.04 65.54
CA GLN A 138 -8.21 15.13 66.67
C GLN A 138 -8.17 16.54 67.30
N GLN A 139 -8.22 17.60 66.48
CA GLN A 139 -8.31 18.96 66.99
C GLN A 139 -9.65 19.22 67.68
N ARG A 140 -10.75 18.68 67.16
CA ARG A 140 -12.08 18.78 67.78
C ARG A 140 -12.12 18.04 69.12
N ASP A 141 -11.51 16.87 69.20
CA ASP A 141 -11.41 16.11 70.46
C ASP A 141 -10.51 16.82 71.46
N LYS A 142 -9.37 17.37 71.02
CA LYS A 142 -8.51 18.21 71.88
C LYS A 142 -9.24 19.48 72.34
N ALA A 143 -10.01 20.13 71.48
CA ALA A 143 -10.81 21.30 71.84
C ALA A 143 -11.96 20.94 72.80
N ARG A 144 -12.57 19.76 72.66
CA ARG A 144 -13.53 19.23 73.64
C ARG A 144 -12.86 18.93 74.98
N THR A 145 -11.71 18.27 74.99
CA THR A 145 -10.95 17.98 76.21
C THR A 145 -10.48 19.27 76.91
N ILE A 146 -10.01 20.26 76.17
CA ILE A 146 -9.64 21.58 76.73
C ILE A 146 -10.89 22.31 77.25
N ARG A 147 -12.05 22.17 76.59
CA ARG A 147 -13.32 22.73 77.08
C ARG A 147 -13.80 22.05 78.36
N ASP A 148 -13.65 20.73 78.48
CA ASP A 148 -14.04 19.97 79.67
C ASP A 148 -13.06 20.20 80.84
N VAL A 149 -11.76 20.43 80.57
CA VAL A 149 -10.79 20.88 81.59
C VAL A 149 -11.01 22.36 81.95
N GLY A 150 -11.48 23.19 81.01
CA GLY A 150 -11.86 24.58 81.24
C GLY A 150 -13.10 24.75 82.13
N ILE A 151 -13.99 23.77 82.17
CA ILE A 151 -15.09 23.72 83.16
C ILE A 151 -14.56 23.48 84.58
N GLY A 152 -13.38 22.84 84.72
CA GLY A 152 -12.69 22.68 86.00
C GLY A 152 -12.05 23.96 86.56
N LEU A 153 -11.82 24.99 85.73
CA LEU A 153 -11.23 26.27 86.17
C LEU A 153 -12.22 27.43 86.30
N PHE A 154 -13.47 27.29 85.80
CA PHE A 154 -14.49 28.35 85.92
C PHE A 154 -15.42 28.19 87.13
N PHE A 155 -15.28 27.14 87.95
CA PHE A 155 -15.90 27.11 89.28
C PHE A 155 -15.04 27.85 90.30
N VAL A 156 -14.96 29.18 90.16
CA VAL A 156 -14.78 30.06 91.31
C VAL A 156 -16.16 30.58 91.70
N PRO A 157 -16.78 30.07 92.77
CA PRO A 157 -17.90 30.75 93.38
C PRO A 157 -17.54 31.12 94.82
N PHE A 158 -17.03 32.33 95.06
CA PHE A 158 -17.27 33.00 96.35
C PHE A 158 -17.44 34.51 96.14
N GLY A 159 -18.70 34.91 96.01
CA GLY A 159 -19.14 36.28 96.26
C GLY A 159 -19.15 36.60 97.77
N GLY A 160 -19.10 37.90 98.07
CA GLY A 160 -18.99 38.54 99.40
C GLY A 160 -20.11 38.19 100.40
N TRP A 161 -20.05 38.58 101.68
CA TRP A 161 -20.01 39.95 102.25
C TRP A 161 -19.91 39.82 103.78
N ILE A 162 -19.22 40.72 104.51
CA ILE A 162 -19.60 41.27 105.85
C ILE A 162 -18.81 42.61 106.00
N ALA A 163 -19.37 43.79 105.78
CA ALA A 163 -20.19 44.64 106.67
C ALA A 163 -19.48 45.17 107.94
N GLY A 164 -19.20 46.49 107.93
CA GLY A 164 -19.31 47.43 109.06
C GLY A 164 -18.70 47.13 110.44
N LYS A 165 -17.74 48.00 110.81
CA LYS A 165 -17.07 48.24 112.10
C LYS A 165 -16.01 47.25 112.56
#